data_AF-A0A354P8E5-F1
#
_entry.id   AF-A0A354P8E5-F1
#
_cell.length_a   1.000
_cell.length_b   1.000
_cell.length_c   1.000
_cell.angle_alpha   90.00
_cell.angle_beta   90.00
_cell.angle_gamma   90.00
#
_symmetry.space_group_name_H-M   'P 1'
#
loop_
_entity.id
_entity.type
_entity.pdbx_description
1 polymer ?
#
loop_
_entity_poly.entity_id
_entity_poly.type
_entity_poly.pdbx_seq_one_letter_code
_entity_poly.pdbx_strand_id
1 'polypeptide(L)'
;MTSRTRRDIPATTNPLDLLAEDVIPLNEVPQEIPGRVDVSTVWRWAQRGVGGIKLETVKIGGKKLTSRQALSRFIAATSRN
;
A
#
# COMPACT_ATOMS: atom_id res chain seq x y z
N MET A 1 34.79 0.18 14.58
CA MET A 1 33.81 1.21 14.17
C MET A 1 33.56 1.04 12.68
N THR A 2 32.58 0.22 12.32
CA THR A 2 32.10 0.15 10.93
C THR A 2 30.61 -0.10 11.03
N SER A 3 29.85 0.99 11.03
CA SER A 3 28.39 0.97 11.00
C SER A 3 28.01 0.24 9.72
N ARG A 4 27.64 -1.03 9.85
CA ARG A 4 26.99 -1.79 8.80
C ARG A 4 25.71 -1.06 8.49
N THR A 5 25.72 -0.23 7.45
CA THR A 5 24.53 0.37 6.85
C THR A 5 23.52 -0.74 6.72
N ARG A 6 22.50 -0.68 7.58
CA ARG A 6 21.35 -1.55 7.50
C ARG A 6 20.77 -1.23 6.13
N ARG A 7 21.00 -2.12 5.15
CA ARG A 7 20.23 -2.08 3.92
C ARG A 7 18.82 -2.34 4.38
N ASP A 8 18.04 -1.27 4.49
CA ASP A 8 16.62 -1.29 4.80
C ASP A 8 15.92 -1.96 3.61
N ILE A 9 16.05 -3.28 3.55
CA ILE A 9 15.03 -4.12 2.93
C ILE A 9 13.77 -3.71 3.68
N PRO A 10 12.70 -3.20 3.02
CA PRO A 10 11.46 -2.90 3.73
C PRO A 10 10.95 -4.24 4.24
N ALA A 11 11.31 -4.53 5.48
CA ALA A 11 10.85 -5.68 6.23
C ALA A 11 9.35 -5.46 6.30
N THR A 12 8.61 -6.35 5.62
CA THR A 12 7.18 -6.62 5.82
C THR A 12 6.49 -5.49 6.59
N THR A 13 6.09 -4.41 5.89
CA THR A 13 5.65 -3.15 6.53
C THR A 13 4.81 -3.47 7.76
N ASN A 14 5.36 -3.17 8.94
CA ASN A 14 4.65 -3.44 10.17
C ASN A 14 3.30 -2.71 10.07
N PRO A 15 2.16 -3.37 10.34
CA PRO A 15 0.86 -2.73 10.23
C PRO A 15 0.76 -1.39 11.00
N LEU A 16 1.57 -1.23 12.06
CA LEU A 16 1.68 0.01 12.82
C LEU A 16 2.36 1.15 12.05
N ASP A 17 3.32 0.85 11.18
CA ASP A 17 4.02 1.88 10.38
C ASP A 17 3.03 2.54 9.41
N LEU A 18 2.10 1.74 8.86
CA LEU A 18 1.04 2.25 7.97
C LEU A 18 0.09 3.20 8.70
N LEU A 19 -0.09 3.05 10.02
CA LEU A 19 -0.94 3.94 10.82
C LEU A 19 -0.30 5.28 11.16
N ALA A 20 1.03 5.40 10.97
CA ALA A 20 1.73 6.67 11.08
C ALA A 20 1.67 7.50 9.78
N GLU A 21 1.11 6.94 8.70
CA GLU A 21 0.95 7.59 7.40
C GLU A 21 -0.46 8.22 7.24
N ASP A 22 -0.75 8.80 6.07
CA ASP A 22 -2.08 9.36 5.76
C ASP A 22 -3.03 8.23 5.35
N VAL A 23 -3.65 7.62 6.36
CA VAL A 23 -4.51 6.45 6.21
C VAL A 23 -5.86 6.81 5.58
N ILE A 24 -6.25 6.00 4.60
CA ILE A 24 -7.54 6.09 3.90
C ILE A 24 -8.22 4.71 3.84
N PRO A 25 -9.56 4.64 3.93
CA PRO A 25 -10.32 3.43 3.62
C PRO A 25 -10.14 2.97 2.16
N LEU A 26 -10.14 1.66 1.92
CA LEU A 26 -9.99 1.11 0.55
C LEU A 26 -11.08 1.59 -0.42
N ASN A 27 -12.28 1.89 0.06
CA ASN A 27 -13.38 2.40 -0.76
C ASN A 27 -13.20 3.86 -1.19
N GLU A 28 -12.28 4.60 -0.57
CA GLU A 28 -11.98 5.99 -0.91
C GLU A 28 -10.82 6.11 -1.89
N VAL A 29 -9.97 5.08 -2.00
CA VAL A 29 -8.82 5.03 -2.92
C VAL A 29 -9.15 5.43 -4.36
N PRO A 30 -10.29 5.04 -4.98
CA PRO A 30 -10.64 5.50 -6.32
C PRO A 30 -10.70 7.02 -6.50
N GLN A 31 -11.00 7.78 -5.44
CA GLN A 31 -11.05 9.25 -5.48
C GLN A 31 -9.66 9.89 -5.39
N GLU A 32 -8.66 9.12 -5.00
CA GLU A 32 -7.29 9.58 -4.74
C GLU A 32 -6.36 9.42 -5.95
N ILE A 33 -6.82 8.76 -7.01
CA ILE A 33 -6.02 8.44 -8.18
C ILE A 33 -6.66 8.97 -9.46
N PRO A 34 -5.85 9.46 -10.41
CA PRO A 34 -6.36 9.92 -11.68
C PRO A 34 -6.96 8.74 -12.47
N GLY A 35 -8.07 9.00 -13.15
CA GLY A 35 -8.78 8.01 -13.96
C GLY A 35 -9.99 7.40 -13.27
N ARG A 36 -10.60 6.39 -13.91
CA ARG A 36 -11.75 5.64 -13.36
C ARG A 36 -11.31 4.24 -12.95
N VAL A 37 -10.70 4.13 -11.77
CA VAL A 37 -10.37 2.83 -11.18
C VAL A 37 -11.54 2.35 -10.34
N ASP A 38 -12.09 1.18 -10.67
CA ASP A 38 -13.14 0.58 -9.85
C ASP A 38 -12.62 0.16 -8.48
N VAL A 39 -13.46 0.34 -7.46
CA VAL A 39 -13.14 -0.10 -6.08
C VAL A 39 -12.81 -1.60 -6.02
N SER A 40 -13.44 -2.43 -6.86
CA SER A 40 -13.15 -3.87 -6.95
C SER A 40 -11.70 -4.16 -7.37
N THR A 41 -11.10 -3.28 -8.17
CA THR A 41 -9.69 -3.35 -8.56
C THR A 41 -8.78 -3.03 -7.38
N VAL A 42 -9.12 -2.03 -6.57
CA VAL A 42 -8.39 -1.71 -5.32
C VAL A 42 -8.42 -2.90 -4.35
N TRP A 43 -9.59 -3.53 -4.18
CA TRP A 43 -9.70 -4.76 -3.37
C TRP A 43 -8.83 -5.89 -3.93
N ARG A 44 -8.76 -6.03 -5.25
CA ARG A 44 -7.87 -7.01 -5.90
C ARG A 44 -6.40 -6.70 -5.63
N TRP A 45 -5.98 -5.44 -5.67
CA TRP A 45 -4.61 -5.04 -5.32
C TRP A 45 -4.25 -5.41 -3.88
N ALA A 46 -5.17 -5.20 -2.93
CA ALA A 46 -4.95 -5.55 -1.53
C ALA A 46 -4.97 -7.08 -1.26
N GLN A 47 -5.72 -7.86 -2.04
CA GLN A 47 -5.86 -9.31 -1.81
C GLN A 47 -4.84 -10.13 -2.61
N ARG A 48 -4.71 -9.83 -3.90
CA ARG A 48 -3.95 -10.59 -4.89
C ARG A 48 -2.69 -9.86 -5.33
N GLY A 49 -2.77 -8.53 -5.45
CA GLY A 49 -1.67 -7.73 -5.99
C GLY A 49 -1.62 -7.74 -7.52
N VAL A 50 -0.54 -7.17 -8.06
CA VAL A 50 -0.20 -7.10 -9.48
C VAL A 50 1.27 -7.51 -9.62
N GLY A 51 1.57 -8.51 -10.46
CA GLY A 51 2.95 -8.97 -10.66
C GLY A 51 3.66 -9.46 -9.38
N GLY A 52 2.90 -10.00 -8.41
CA GLY A 52 3.44 -10.42 -7.11
C GLY A 52 3.56 -9.30 -6.06
N ILE A 53 3.30 -8.05 -6.43
CA ILE A 53 3.35 -6.89 -5.54
C ILE A 53 1.94 -6.64 -5.01
N LYS A 54 1.75 -6.58 -3.69
CA LYS A 54 0.44 -6.32 -3.05
C LYS A 54 0.38 -4.93 -2.47
N LEU A 55 -0.81 -4.33 -2.48
CA LEU A 55 -1.05 -3.07 -1.79
C LEU A 55 -1.00 -3.29 -0.26
N GLU A 56 -0.20 -2.49 0.43
CA GLU A 56 -0.07 -2.54 1.88
C GLU A 56 -1.39 -2.12 2.55
N THR A 57 -1.87 -2.93 3.49
CA THR A 57 -3.14 -2.68 4.17
C THR A 57 -3.11 -3.14 5.62
N VAL A 58 -3.93 -2.48 6.45
CA VAL A 58 -4.20 -2.86 7.83
C VAL A 58 -5.71 -3.05 8.03
N LYS A 59 -6.11 -3.98 8.90
CA LYS A 59 -7.51 -4.21 9.25
C LYS A 59 -7.78 -3.74 10.68
N ILE A 60 -8.67 -2.77 10.84
CA ILE A 60 -9.06 -2.20 12.14
C ILE A 60 -10.57 -2.06 12.19
N GLY A 61 -11.20 -2.58 13.24
CA GLY A 61 -12.66 -2.47 13.44
C GLY A 61 -13.49 -3.00 12.25
N GLY A 62 -13.02 -4.07 11.60
CA GLY A 62 -13.68 -4.66 10.42
C GLY A 62 -13.42 -3.93 9.09
N LYS A 63 -12.86 -2.72 9.12
CA LYS A 63 -12.50 -1.96 7.93
C LYS A 63 -11.07 -2.30 7.50
N LYS A 64 -10.83 -2.34 6.18
CA LYS A 64 -9.49 -2.42 5.61
C LYS A 64 -9.07 -1.02 5.19
N LEU A 65 -7.88 -0.63 5.62
CA LEU A 65 -7.31 0.68 5.38
C LEU A 65 -5.99 0.52 4.62
N THR A 66 -5.63 1.53 3.84
CA THR A 66 -4.31 1.70 3.23
C THR A 66 -3.86 3.14 3.51
N SER A 67 -2.73 3.57 2.97
CA SER A 67 -2.30 4.97 3.03
C SER A 67 -2.01 5.51 1.63
N ARG A 68 -1.98 6.84 1.49
CA ARG A 68 -1.59 7.50 0.23
C ARG A 68 -0.13 7.17 -0.16
N GLN A 69 0.72 7.01 0.84
CA GLN A 69 2.13 6.66 0.72
C GLN A 69 2.28 5.21 0.23
N ALA A 70 1.56 4.27 0.83
CA ALA A 70 1.50 2.88 0.39
C ALA A 70 0.97 2.75 -1.05
N LEU A 71 -0.07 3.52 -1.39
CA LEU A 71 -0.61 3.57 -2.75
C LEU A 71 0.43 4.07 -3.75
N SER A 72 1.16 5.12 -3.40
CA SER A 72 2.25 5.67 -4.22
C SER A 72 3.37 4.64 -4.44
N ARG A 73 3.80 3.94 -3.38
CA ARG A 73 4.78 2.84 -3.46
C ARG A 73 4.29 1.72 -4.37
N PHE A 74 3.04 1.31 -4.18
CA PHE A 74 2.41 0.25 -4.97
C PHE A 74 2.34 0.59 -6.45
N ILE A 75 1.87 1.79 -6.81
CA ILE A 75 1.77 2.25 -8.21
C ILE A 75 3.17 2.33 -8.82
N ALA A 76 4.13 2.97 -8.15
CA ALA A 76 5.51 3.08 -8.64
C ALA A 76 6.15 1.71 -8.93
N ALA A 77 5.87 0.70 -8.08
CA ALA A 77 6.41 -0.64 -8.23
C ALA A 77 5.69 -1.47 -9.31
N THR A 78 4.43 -1.15 -9.64
CA THR A 78 3.61 -1.90 -10.62
C THR A 78 3.52 -1.23 -12.00
N SER A 79 3.88 0.05 -12.13
CA SER A 79 3.81 0.80 -13.39
C SER A 79 5.09 0.75 -14.24
N ARG A 80 6.19 0.17 -13.75
CA ARG A 80 7.38 -0.05 -14.59
C ARG A 80 7.12 -1.19 -15.57
N ASN A 81 6.79 -0.85 -16.81
CA ASN A 81 6.75 -1.76 -17.94
C ASN A 81 7.92 -1.45 -18.89
#